data_AF-A0A2E1HC17-F1
#
_entry.id   AF-A0A2E1HC17-F1
#
_cell.length_a   1.000
_cell.length_b   1.000
_cell.length_c   1.000
_cell.angle_alpha   90.00
_cell.angle_beta   90.00
_cell.angle_gamma   90.00
#
_symmetry.space_group_name_H-M   'P 1'
#
loop_
_entity.id
_entity.type
_entity.pdbx_description
1 polymer ?
#
loop_
_entity_poly.entity_id
_entity_poly.type
_entity_poly.pdbx_seq_one_letter_code
_entity_poly.pdbx_strand_id
1 'polypeptide(L)' 'MTLFSELGLSAKVLAAVEASGYTEPTPIQAEAIPHALERRDILGIAQTGTGKTAS' A
#
# COMPACT_ATOMS: atom_id res chain seq x y z
N MET A 1 -5.45 -5.10 -12.55
CA MET A 1 -4.24 -4.43 -12.06
C MET A 1 -4.72 -3.28 -11.20
N THR A 2 -4.32 -3.23 -9.94
CA THR A 2 -4.74 -2.18 -8.99
C THR A 2 -3.60 -1.18 -8.89
N LEU A 3 -3.87 0.11 -8.99
CA LEU A 3 -2.87 1.18 -8.86
C LEU A 3 -2.91 1.77 -7.44
N PHE A 4 -1.79 2.36 -6.99
CA PHE A 4 -1.76 3.07 -5.70
C PHE A 4 -2.79 4.21 -5.62
N SER A 5 -3.07 4.87 -6.75
CA SER A 5 -4.07 5.94 -6.87
C SER A 5 -5.50 5.46 -6.61
N GLU A 6 -5.76 4.16 -6.71
CA GLU A 6 -7.09 3.56 -6.49
C GLU A 6 -7.29 3.15 -5.02
N LEU A 7 -6.24 3.21 -4.18
CA LEU A 7 -6.27 2.74 -2.79
C LEU A 7 -6.72 3.82 -1.78
N GLY A 8 -7.15 5.00 -2.24
CA GLY A 8 -7.63 6.07 -1.36
C GLY A 8 -6.53 6.87 -0.65
N LEU A 9 -5.27 6.76 -1.12
CA LEU A 9 -4.14 7.51 -0.59
C LEU A 9 -4.22 9.01 -0.94
N SER A 10 -3.74 9.86 -0.03
CA SER A 10 -3.65 11.30 -0.30
C SER A 10 -2.65 11.61 -1.41
N ALA A 11 -2.85 12.73 -2.13
CA ALA A 11 -1.94 13.18 -3.19
C ALA A 11 -0.47 13.30 -2.72
N LYS A 12 -0.25 13.71 -1.46
CA LYS A 12 1.09 13.79 -0.87
C LYS A 12 1.76 12.42 -0.77
N VAL A 13 1.00 11.39 -0.36
CA VAL A 13 1.52 10.02 -0.25
C VAL A 13 1.76 9.44 -1.65
N LEU A 14 0.85 9.66 -2.60
CA LEU A 14 1.03 9.22 -3.98
C LEU A 14 2.30 9.80 -4.61
N ALA A 15 2.57 11.09 -4.42
CA ALA A 15 3.80 11.71 -4.90
C ALA A 15 5.06 11.09 -4.26
N ALA A 16 5.00 10.70 -2.98
CA ALA A 16 6.11 10.04 -2.30
C ALA A 16 6.33 8.60 -2.81
N VAL A 17 5.25 7.86 -3.07
CA VAL A 17 5.27 6.52 -3.67
C VAL A 17 5.93 6.57 -5.04
N GLU A 18 5.51 7.50 -5.90
CA GLU A 18 6.08 7.71 -7.24
C GLU A 18 7.56 8.11 -7.17
N ALA A 19 7.91 9.06 -6.29
CA ALA A 19 9.30 9.49 -6.10
C ALA A 19 10.22 8.36 -5.55
N SER A 20 9.64 7.38 -4.85
CA SER A 20 10.35 6.18 -4.37
C SER A 20 10.52 5.11 -5.47
N GLY A 21 9.95 5.33 -6.66
CA GLY A 21 10.01 4.41 -7.80
C GLY A 21 8.98 3.27 -7.73
N TYR A 22 8.00 3.35 -6.84
CA TYR A 22 6.93 2.35 -6.78
C TYR A 22 5.85 2.69 -7.80
N THR A 23 5.52 1.71 -8.65
CA THR A 23 4.53 1.86 -9.72
C THR A 23 3.22 1.13 -9.39
N GLU A 24 3.32 -0.10 -8.90
CA GLU A 24 2.19 -0.95 -8.56
C GLU A 24 2.31 -1.45 -7.11
N PRO A 25 1.21 -1.47 -6.34
CA PRO A 25 1.19 -2.07 -5.02
C PRO A 25 1.41 -3.59 -5.12
N THR A 26 2.14 -4.15 -4.16
CA THR A 26 2.18 -5.60 -4.00
C THR A 26 0.82 -6.11 -3.52
N PRO A 27 0.51 -7.42 -3.68
CA PRO A 27 -0.79 -7.95 -3.26
C PRO A 27 -1.14 -7.64 -1.79
N ILE A 28 -0.16 -7.77 -0.88
CA ILE A 28 -0.37 -7.48 0.54
C ILE A 28 -0.64 -6.00 0.81
N GLN A 29 -0.05 -5.09 0.03
CA GLN A 29 -0.29 -3.65 0.15
C GLN A 29 -1.69 -3.28 -0.37
N ALA A 30 -2.07 -3.84 -1.53
CA ALA A 30 -3.40 -3.60 -2.11
C ALA A 30 -4.53 -4.07 -1.17
N GLU A 31 -4.31 -5.15 -0.42
CA GLU A 31 -5.26 -5.67 0.57
C GLU A 31 -5.21 -4.91 1.91
N ALA A 32 -4.02 -4.51 2.38
CA ALA A 32 -3.87 -3.90 3.71
C ALA A 32 -4.19 -2.40 3.74
N ILE A 33 -3.77 -1.63 2.72
CA ILE A 33 -3.86 -0.16 2.72
C ILE A 33 -5.29 0.34 2.96
N PRO A 34 -6.35 -0.16 2.27
CA PRO A 34 -7.72 0.32 2.50
C PRO A 34 -8.17 0.13 3.95
N HIS A 35 -7.84 -1.01 4.56
CA HIS A 35 -8.17 -1.30 5.96
C HIS A 35 -7.38 -0.43 6.94
N ALA A 36 -6.13 -0.08 6.60
CA ALA A 36 -5.30 0.79 7.41
C ALA A 36 -5.84 2.23 7.41
N LEU A 37 -6.33 2.70 6.25
CA LEU A 37 -6.99 4.00 6.12
C LEU A 37 -8.30 4.06 6.92
N GLU A 38 -9.00 2.94 7.07
CA GLU A 38 -10.17 2.78 7.95
C GLU A 38 -9.81 2.76 9.45
N ARG A 39 -8.52 2.84 9.81
CA ARG A 39 -8.00 2.74 11.18
C ARG A 39 -8.39 1.44 11.89
N ARG A 40 -8.44 0.35 11.13
CA ARG A 40 -8.70 -0.99 11.66
C ARG A 40 -7.38 -1.68 12.00
N ASP A 41 -7.43 -2.57 12.99
CA ASP A 41 -6.33 -3.49 13.24
C ASP A 41 -6.22 -4.51 12.09
N ILE A 42 -4.98 -4.81 11.69
CA ILE A 42 -4.68 -5.72 10.57
C ILE A 42 -3.66 -6.76 11.02
N LEU A 43 -3.95 -8.03 10.74
CA LEU A 43 -2.96 -9.11 10.81
C LEU A 43 -2.58 -9.55 9.39
N GLY A 44 -1.48 -9.02 8.87
CA GLY A 44 -0.94 -9.39 7.55
C GLY A 44 0.09 -10.50 7.64
N ILE A 45 -0.11 -11.60 6.90
CA ILE A 45 0.85 -12.72 6.81
C ILE A 45 1.42 -12.78 5.40
N ALA A 46 2.70 -12.41 5.25
CA ALA A 46 3.41 -12.56 3.99
C ALA A 46 4.91 -12.77 4.22
N GLN A 47 5.63 -13.32 3.24
CA GLN A 47 7.08 -13.56 3.32
C GLN A 47 7.88 -12.24 3.36
N THR A 48 9.08 -12.22 3.95
CA THR A 48 10.00 -11.06 3.86
C THR A 48 10.28 -10.70 2.40
N GLY A 49 10.35 -9.39 2.11
CA GLY A 49 10.55 -8.88 0.75
C GLY A 49 9.26 -8.64 -0.06
N THR A 50 8.08 -8.92 0.49
CA THR A 50 6.79 -8.73 -0.21
C THR A 50 6.16 -7.34 -0.06
N GLY A 51 6.89 -6.36 0.48
CA GLY A 51 6.40 -4.98 0.60
C GLY A 51 5.62 -4.63 1.89
N LYS A 52 5.57 -5.53 2.88
CA LYS A 52 4.90 -5.29 4.18
C LYS A 52 5.35 -4.02 4.92
N THR A 53 6.58 -3.55 4.71
CA THR A 53 7.11 -2.35 5.39
C THR A 53 6.57 -1.05 4.83
N ALA A 54 6.15 -1.05 3.56
CA ALA A 54 5.58 0.12 2.89
C ALA A 54 4.04 0.07 2.83
N SER A 55 3.42 -0.71 3.72
CA SER A 55 1.96 -0.84 3.87
C SER A 55 1.37 0.28 4.72
#